data_AF-A0ABD3Y1W7-F1
#
_entry.id   AF-A0ABD3Y1W7-F1
#
_cell.length_a   1.000
_cell.length_b   1.000
_cell.length_c   1.000
_cell.angle_alpha   90.00
_cell.angle_beta   90.00
_cell.angle_gamma   90.00
#
_symmetry.space_group_name_H-M   'P 1'
#
loop_
_entity.id
_entity.type
_entity.pdbx_description
1 polymer ?
#
loop_
_entity_poly.entity_id
_entity_poly.type
_entity_poly.pdbx_seq_one_letter_code
_entity_poly.pdbx_strand_id
1 'polypeptide(L)'
;MADFSITKRIARLPCGGCRSNCSNDCVKCSLCNNCYHRKCQQISADEMKIWNKIELGYVCVSCRTLDGIEFDYLMGMRRLKNAADTKVLAKLKTAVTRETLFKIEFKPVSDKDVVFPPVRVDAIAKEVMNKYFDEVIGDPIITTGNGNCLFNAVSLLLYGDVSKSVQIRYHICLRMVRDSTSYMNHPHRKRIQCLSPSYEATCIDCATIGGFSSAWTILALCDIIRRPVRILYPSVNGVNDFAHTSLNTTFEPSSVVPAGHSTINILWYAQGQLPKQGSWYAVYHFVPVLDMKCKSKNHLTYYKDDIDHRYKEYDNSEDDNIVTLDSLNCSVGLDDDTDILQTDEYGEDIYIMEAETTGECCESLDPIVSDVSDVNTDHKSAPLQTMRPASNPGKFMTNEELLKVIKSTEIGEKSIPHGIKCDVYIVIEASDDDNGAKYFPDDCGVWD
;
A
#
# COMPACT_ATOMS: atom_id res chain seq x y z
N MET A 1 -22.76 -13.42 18.65
CA MET A 1 -22.32 -14.35 17.58
C MET A 1 -23.55 -15.08 17.07
N ALA A 2 -24.01 -14.78 15.85
CA ALA A 2 -25.10 -15.52 15.22
C ALA A 2 -24.56 -16.88 14.73
N ASP A 3 -25.23 -17.95 15.13
CA ASP A 3 -24.88 -19.33 14.78
C ASP A 3 -25.15 -19.57 13.28
N PHE A 4 -24.10 -19.49 12.46
CA PHE A 4 -24.12 -19.72 11.01
C PHE A 4 -24.11 -21.21 10.64
N SER A 5 -24.88 -22.05 11.33
CA SER A 5 -25.11 -23.42 10.85
C SER A 5 -25.93 -23.36 9.55
N ILE A 6 -25.24 -23.49 8.41
CA ILE A 6 -25.74 -23.43 7.02
C ILE A 6 -26.86 -24.46 6.73
N THR A 7 -27.20 -25.36 7.66
CA THR A 7 -28.13 -26.48 7.46
C THR A 7 -29.51 -26.33 8.12
N LYS A 8 -29.89 -25.15 8.64
CA LYS A 8 -31.32 -24.91 8.97
C LYS A 8 -32.12 -24.89 7.68
N ARG A 9 -32.89 -25.96 7.44
CA ARG A 9 -33.77 -26.22 6.27
C ARG A 9 -34.07 -24.95 5.45
N ILE A 10 -33.27 -24.73 4.40
CA ILE A 10 -33.56 -23.73 3.35
C ILE A 10 -34.75 -24.29 2.56
N ALA A 11 -35.94 -24.24 3.15
CA ALA A 11 -37.13 -24.79 2.55
C ALA A 11 -37.62 -23.84 1.44
N ARG A 12 -37.43 -24.25 0.19
CA ARG A 12 -38.12 -23.74 -1.01
C ARG A 12 -37.94 -22.24 -1.35
N LEU A 13 -36.81 -21.62 -0.99
CA LEU A 13 -36.50 -20.30 -1.55
C LEU A 13 -36.17 -20.42 -3.04
N PRO A 14 -36.67 -19.53 -3.93
CA PRO A 14 -36.31 -19.55 -5.34
C PRO A 14 -34.81 -19.24 -5.50
N CYS A 15 -34.15 -19.98 -6.39
CA CYS A 15 -32.75 -19.75 -6.72
C CYS A 15 -32.57 -18.37 -7.36
N GLY A 16 -31.63 -17.57 -6.87
CA GLY A 16 -31.33 -16.24 -7.43
C GLY A 16 -30.87 -16.27 -8.88
N GLY A 17 -30.35 -17.41 -9.37
CA GLY A 17 -29.92 -17.60 -10.76
C GLY A 17 -31.04 -18.11 -11.68
N CYS A 18 -31.56 -19.32 -11.43
CA CYS A 18 -32.53 -19.97 -12.34
C CYS A 18 -34.00 -19.83 -11.93
N ARG A 19 -34.28 -19.16 -10.80
CA ARG A 19 -35.63 -18.97 -10.21
C ARG A 19 -36.36 -20.24 -9.77
N SER A 20 -35.85 -21.43 -10.08
CA SER A 20 -36.38 -22.70 -9.56
C SER A 20 -36.14 -22.84 -8.05
N ASN A 21 -37.04 -23.54 -7.36
CA ASN A 21 -36.93 -23.74 -5.91
C ASN A 21 -35.64 -24.46 -5.51
N CYS A 22 -34.94 -23.92 -4.51
CA CYS A 22 -33.76 -24.52 -3.92
C CYS A 22 -34.09 -25.82 -3.19
N SER A 23 -33.19 -26.80 -3.34
CA SER A 23 -33.16 -28.04 -2.57
C SER A 23 -31.94 -28.03 -1.64
N ASN A 24 -31.53 -29.18 -1.11
CA ASN A 24 -30.40 -29.31 -0.20
C ASN A 24 -29.02 -28.95 -0.82
N ASP A 25 -28.91 -28.75 -2.15
CA ASP A 25 -27.67 -28.40 -2.86
C ASP A 25 -27.63 -26.91 -3.24
N CYS A 26 -27.80 -26.03 -2.25
CA CYS A 26 -27.75 -24.58 -2.42
C CYS A 26 -26.80 -23.89 -1.45
N VAL A 27 -26.30 -22.72 -1.86
CA VAL A 27 -25.49 -21.80 -1.06
C VAL A 27 -26.25 -20.50 -0.86
N LYS A 28 -26.20 -19.94 0.35
CA LYS A 28 -26.77 -18.62 0.63
C LYS A 28 -25.68 -17.55 0.47
N CYS A 29 -25.94 -16.53 -0.33
CA CYS A 29 -25.04 -15.39 -0.45
C CYS A 29 -25.11 -14.53 0.81
N SER A 30 -23.96 -14.16 1.37
CA SER A 30 -23.86 -13.31 2.56
C SER A 30 -24.16 -11.83 2.31
N LEU A 31 -24.16 -11.38 1.04
CA LEU A 31 -24.44 -9.99 0.68
C LEU A 31 -25.92 -9.80 0.32
N CYS A 32 -26.40 -10.42 -0.76
CA CYS A 32 -27.80 -10.25 -1.19
C CYS A 32 -28.80 -11.20 -0.50
N ASN A 33 -28.36 -12.05 0.43
CA ASN A 33 -29.19 -13.05 1.14
C ASN A 33 -29.92 -14.09 0.27
N ASN A 34 -29.79 -14.04 -1.06
CA ASN A 34 -30.40 -15.01 -1.97
C ASN A 34 -29.71 -16.38 -1.87
N CYS A 35 -30.50 -17.43 -2.08
CA CYS A 35 -29.99 -18.79 -2.20
C CYS A 35 -29.72 -19.09 -3.68
N TYR A 36 -28.64 -19.81 -3.97
CA TYR A 36 -28.28 -20.20 -5.33
C TYR A 36 -28.01 -21.70 -5.36
N HIS A 37 -28.51 -22.39 -6.38
CA HIS A 37 -28.06 -23.75 -6.65
C HIS A 37 -26.56 -23.74 -6.92
N ARG A 38 -25.88 -24.76 -6.40
CA ARG A 38 -24.45 -24.97 -6.62
C ARG A 38 -24.08 -24.89 -8.11
N LYS A 39 -24.89 -25.51 -8.99
CA LYS A 39 -24.72 -25.48 -10.45
C LYS A 39 -24.88 -24.08 -11.05
N CYS A 40 -25.83 -23.27 -10.57
CA CYS A 40 -26.04 -21.90 -11.03
C CYS A 40 -24.86 -20.98 -10.68
N GLN A 41 -24.00 -21.38 -9.74
CA GLN A 41 -22.79 -20.65 -9.36
C GLN A 41 -21.51 -21.35 -9.80
N GLN A 42 -21.64 -22.43 -10.60
CA GLN A 42 -20.52 -23.22 -11.10
C GLN A 42 -19.62 -23.80 -9.99
N ILE A 43 -20.19 -24.09 -8.82
CA ILE A 43 -19.46 -24.64 -7.68
C ILE A 43 -19.38 -26.17 -7.82
N SER A 44 -18.20 -26.76 -7.65
CA SER A 44 -18.05 -28.23 -7.64
C SER A 44 -18.50 -28.83 -6.30
N ALA A 45 -18.77 -30.15 -6.27
CA ALA A 45 -19.19 -30.80 -5.02
C ALA A 45 -18.08 -30.77 -3.96
N ASP A 46 -16.82 -30.80 -4.39
CA ASP A 46 -15.67 -30.70 -3.48
C ASP A 46 -15.45 -29.28 -2.99
N GLU A 47 -15.61 -28.27 -3.85
CA GLU A 47 -15.61 -26.86 -3.42
C GLU A 47 -16.70 -26.60 -2.39
N MET A 48 -17.89 -27.19 -2.56
CA MET A 48 -18.97 -27.06 -1.58
C MET A 48 -18.57 -27.57 -0.19
N LYS A 49 -17.78 -28.65 -0.11
CA LYS A 49 -17.23 -29.14 1.17
C LYS A 49 -16.27 -28.13 1.80
N ILE A 50 -15.52 -27.38 0.98
CA ILE A 50 -14.62 -26.33 1.46
C ILE A 50 -15.45 -25.12 1.91
N TRP A 51 -16.43 -24.68 1.12
CA TRP A 51 -17.35 -23.59 1.47
C TRP A 51 -18.04 -23.82 2.81
N ASN A 52 -18.47 -25.06 3.09
CA ASN A 52 -19.09 -25.41 4.37
C ASN A 52 -18.14 -25.36 5.57
N LYS A 53 -16.82 -25.31 5.35
CA LYS A 53 -15.80 -25.21 6.41
C LYS A 53 -15.28 -23.78 6.60
N ILE A 54 -15.50 -22.91 5.62
CA ILE A 54 -15.06 -21.52 5.68
C ILE A 54 -16.10 -20.75 6.51
N GLU A 55 -15.66 -20.17 7.62
CA GLU A 55 -16.52 -19.36 8.50
C GLU A 55 -17.06 -18.09 7.81
N LEU A 56 -16.36 -17.63 6.77
CA LEU A 56 -16.77 -16.52 5.95
C LEU A 56 -17.87 -16.94 4.98
N GLY A 57 -19.01 -16.26 5.02
CA GLY A 57 -20.12 -16.52 4.12
C GLY A 57 -19.75 -16.48 2.63
N TYR A 58 -20.50 -17.24 1.84
CA TYR A 58 -20.38 -17.32 0.39
C TYR A 58 -20.81 -16.00 -0.28
N VAL A 59 -20.11 -15.57 -1.34
CA VAL A 59 -20.52 -14.41 -2.16
C VAL A 59 -20.86 -14.89 -3.57
N CYS A 60 -22.09 -14.63 -4.01
CA CYS A 60 -22.54 -15.05 -5.34
C CYS A 60 -21.82 -14.29 -6.46
N VAL A 61 -21.90 -14.83 -7.67
CA VAL A 61 -21.32 -14.24 -8.88
C VAL A 61 -21.76 -12.78 -9.03
N SER A 62 -23.07 -12.50 -8.97
CA SER A 62 -23.59 -11.14 -9.15
C SER A 62 -23.06 -10.15 -8.11
N CYS A 63 -22.92 -10.56 -6.85
CA CYS A 63 -22.43 -9.69 -5.78
C CYS A 63 -20.90 -9.52 -5.74
N ARG A 64 -20.15 -10.30 -6.53
CA ARG A 64 -18.69 -10.18 -6.61
C ARG A 64 -18.21 -9.62 -7.95
N THR A 65 -19.14 -9.23 -8.82
CA THR A 65 -18.84 -8.71 -10.15
C THR A 65 -19.42 -7.32 -10.33
N LEU A 66 -18.71 -6.44 -11.02
CA LEU A 66 -19.22 -5.18 -11.52
C LEU A 66 -20.14 -5.46 -12.72
N ASP A 67 -21.40 -5.02 -12.62
CA ASP A 67 -22.45 -5.19 -13.64
C ASP A 67 -22.67 -6.63 -14.14
N GLY A 68 -22.27 -7.63 -13.35
CA GLY A 68 -22.38 -9.04 -13.73
C GLY A 68 -21.29 -9.53 -14.70
N ILE A 69 -20.31 -8.68 -15.07
CA ILE A 69 -19.36 -8.96 -16.14
C ILE A 69 -17.95 -9.24 -15.59
N GLU A 70 -17.33 -8.25 -14.95
CA GLU A 70 -15.96 -8.33 -14.47
C GLU A 70 -15.94 -8.55 -12.95
N PHE A 71 -14.93 -9.24 -12.42
CA PHE A 71 -14.78 -9.36 -10.98
C PHE A 71 -14.50 -7.97 -10.36
N ASP A 72 -15.23 -7.64 -9.30
CA ASP A 72 -15.03 -6.41 -8.56
C ASP A 72 -13.85 -6.55 -7.59
N TYR A 73 -12.67 -6.18 -8.07
CA TYR A 73 -11.42 -6.22 -7.29
C TYR A 73 -11.44 -5.26 -6.10
N LEU A 74 -12.17 -4.14 -6.16
CA LEU A 74 -12.31 -3.22 -5.02
C LEU A 74 -13.10 -3.89 -3.89
N MET A 75 -14.23 -4.53 -4.22
CA MET A 75 -14.98 -5.36 -3.28
C MET A 75 -14.15 -6.52 -2.74
N GLY A 76 -13.36 -7.17 -3.60
CA GLY A 76 -12.38 -8.19 -3.20
C GLY A 76 -11.40 -7.68 -2.14
N MET A 77 -10.79 -6.52 -2.40
CA MET A 77 -9.87 -5.87 -1.47
C MET A 77 -10.54 -5.47 -0.16
N ARG A 78 -11.76 -4.91 -0.17
CA ARG A 78 -12.49 -4.58 1.07
C ARG A 78 -12.71 -5.82 1.94
N ARG A 79 -13.04 -6.95 1.34
CA ARG A 79 -13.22 -8.21 2.07
C ARG A 79 -11.92 -8.74 2.68
N LEU A 80 -10.79 -8.59 1.97
CA LEU A 80 -9.47 -8.95 2.49
C LEU A 80 -9.06 -8.02 3.64
N LYS A 81 -9.26 -6.70 3.47
CA LYS A 81 -9.02 -5.69 4.51
C LYS A 81 -9.82 -5.99 5.79
N ASN A 82 -11.13 -6.25 5.69
CA ASN A 82 -11.95 -6.54 6.87
C ASN A 82 -11.43 -7.76 7.67
N ALA A 83 -10.84 -8.74 7.00
CA ALA A 83 -10.20 -9.87 7.67
C ALA A 83 -8.82 -9.52 8.26
N ALA A 84 -8.10 -8.60 7.62
CA ALA A 84 -6.80 -8.10 8.04
C ALA A 84 -6.87 -7.09 9.21
N ASP A 85 -7.98 -6.33 9.33
CA ASP A 85 -8.21 -5.32 10.38
C ASP A 85 -8.14 -5.91 11.80
N THR A 86 -8.37 -7.21 11.95
CA THR A 86 -8.22 -7.89 13.24
C THR A 86 -6.76 -8.11 13.61
N LYS A 87 -5.81 -7.76 12.74
CA LYS A 87 -4.36 -7.98 12.87
C LYS A 87 -3.96 -9.44 13.15
N VAL A 88 -4.79 -10.38 12.69
CA VAL A 88 -4.57 -11.83 12.88
C VAL A 88 -4.50 -12.52 11.53
N LEU A 89 -3.29 -12.98 11.16
CA LEU A 89 -3.03 -13.62 9.85
C LEU A 89 -3.95 -14.83 9.60
N ALA A 90 -4.37 -15.55 10.63
CA ALA A 90 -5.29 -16.69 10.49
C ALA A 90 -6.64 -16.30 9.87
N LYS A 91 -7.21 -15.14 10.22
CA LYS A 91 -8.47 -14.66 9.62
C LYS A 91 -8.27 -14.26 8.16
N LEU A 92 -7.17 -13.59 7.85
CA LEU A 92 -6.79 -13.27 6.48
C LEU A 92 -6.59 -14.54 5.63
N LYS A 93 -5.97 -15.60 6.18
CA LYS A 93 -5.85 -16.91 5.50
C LYS A 93 -7.20 -17.52 5.15
N THR A 94 -8.19 -17.43 6.04
CA THR A 94 -9.57 -17.88 5.76
C THR A 94 -10.19 -17.06 4.63
N ALA A 95 -10.00 -15.73 4.63
CA ALA A 95 -10.47 -14.84 3.55
C ALA A 95 -9.80 -15.16 2.22
N VAL A 96 -8.49 -15.33 2.19
CA VAL A 96 -7.73 -15.69 0.98
C VAL A 96 -8.13 -17.06 0.44
N THR A 97 -8.38 -18.03 1.33
CA THR A 97 -8.91 -19.35 0.93
C THR A 97 -10.25 -19.18 0.22
N ARG A 98 -11.16 -18.37 0.79
CA ARG A 98 -12.45 -18.05 0.20
C ARG A 98 -12.31 -17.40 -1.18
N GLU A 99 -11.51 -16.35 -1.28
CA GLU A 99 -11.29 -15.60 -2.52
C GLU A 99 -10.65 -16.49 -3.62
N THR A 100 -9.75 -17.40 -3.26
CA THR A 100 -9.11 -18.32 -4.21
C THR A 100 -10.12 -19.31 -4.84
N LEU A 101 -11.19 -19.67 -4.12
CA LEU A 101 -12.25 -20.54 -4.66
C LEU A 101 -13.06 -19.87 -5.78
N PHE A 102 -12.98 -18.55 -5.94
CA PHE A 102 -13.59 -17.85 -7.06
C PHE A 102 -12.86 -18.08 -8.38
N LYS A 103 -11.66 -18.68 -8.35
CA LYS A 103 -10.85 -19.05 -9.54
C LYS A 103 -10.60 -17.88 -10.48
N ILE A 104 -10.38 -16.70 -9.92
CA ILE A 104 -10.03 -15.52 -10.69
C ILE A 104 -8.56 -15.65 -11.04
N GLU A 105 -8.25 -15.73 -12.33
CA GLU A 105 -6.88 -15.83 -12.80
C GLU A 105 -6.35 -14.46 -13.20
N PHE A 106 -5.12 -14.17 -12.80
CA PHE A 106 -4.37 -13.05 -13.36
C PHE A 106 -3.79 -13.48 -14.71
N LYS A 107 -4.02 -12.70 -15.75
CA LYS A 107 -3.47 -12.93 -17.09
C LYS A 107 -2.37 -11.90 -17.35
N PRO A 108 -1.09 -12.30 -17.31
CA PRO A 108 -0.01 -11.40 -17.68
C PRO A 108 -0.15 -10.91 -19.11
N VAL A 109 0.11 -9.62 -19.33
CA VAL A 109 0.17 -9.01 -20.67
C VAL A 109 1.54 -9.29 -21.29
N SER A 110 1.61 -9.38 -22.62
CA SER A 110 2.90 -9.46 -23.34
C SER A 110 3.46 -8.06 -23.60
N ASP A 111 4.79 -7.91 -23.67
CA ASP A 111 5.44 -6.62 -23.97
C ASP A 111 4.98 -6.00 -25.30
N LYS A 112 4.56 -6.83 -26.24
CA LYS A 112 4.11 -6.39 -27.56
C LYS A 112 2.73 -5.74 -27.54
N ASP A 113 1.94 -6.03 -26.50
CA ASP A 113 0.56 -5.60 -26.40
C ASP A 113 0.41 -4.33 -25.55
N VAL A 114 1.51 -3.84 -24.96
CA VAL A 114 1.49 -2.64 -24.10
C VAL A 114 1.53 -1.38 -24.96
N VAL A 115 0.46 -0.61 -24.90
CA VAL A 115 0.37 0.72 -25.51
C VAL A 115 0.49 1.74 -24.39
N PHE A 116 1.51 2.59 -24.48
CA PHE A 116 1.71 3.67 -23.51
C PHE A 116 1.03 4.94 -24.01
N PRO A 117 0.07 5.51 -23.28
CA PRO A 117 -0.37 6.87 -23.52
C PRO A 117 0.78 7.86 -23.27
N PRO A 118 0.62 9.16 -23.59
CA PRO A 118 1.58 10.18 -23.18
C PRO A 118 1.81 10.12 -21.67
N VAL A 119 3.07 9.93 -21.26
CA VAL A 119 3.47 9.85 -19.85
C VAL A 119 4.40 11.01 -19.50
N ARG A 120 4.40 11.39 -18.21
CA ARG A 120 5.27 12.44 -17.67
C ARG A 120 6.46 11.84 -16.96
N VAL A 121 7.66 12.37 -17.24
CA VAL A 121 8.88 12.00 -16.52
C VAL A 121 8.85 12.65 -15.14
N ASP A 122 9.21 11.87 -14.12
CA ASP A 122 9.45 12.40 -12.79
C ASP A 122 10.85 13.02 -12.74
N ALA A 123 10.90 14.36 -12.74
CA ALA A 123 12.15 15.11 -12.82
C ALA A 123 13.07 14.86 -11.60
N ILE A 124 12.50 14.73 -10.41
CA ILE A 124 13.26 14.49 -9.18
C ILE A 124 13.81 13.06 -9.19
N ALA A 125 12.98 12.07 -9.53
CA ALA A 125 13.43 10.69 -9.70
C ALA A 125 14.50 10.58 -10.78
N LYS A 126 14.40 11.36 -11.87
CA LYS A 126 15.40 11.39 -12.95
C LYS A 126 16.73 11.95 -12.44
N GLU A 127 16.71 13.02 -11.65
CA GLU A 127 17.90 13.58 -11.04
C GLU A 127 18.56 12.57 -10.08
N VAL A 128 17.77 11.90 -9.23
CA VAL A 128 18.26 10.82 -8.36
C VAL A 128 18.89 9.71 -9.20
N MET A 129 18.25 9.29 -10.29
CA MET A 129 18.82 8.27 -11.17
C MET A 129 20.14 8.71 -11.78
N ASN A 130 20.23 9.94 -12.30
CA ASN A 130 21.46 10.47 -12.91
C ASN A 130 22.60 10.62 -11.89
N LYS A 131 22.27 10.88 -10.61
CA LYS A 131 23.26 11.08 -9.55
C LYS A 131 23.83 9.77 -9.01
N TYR A 132 23.02 8.72 -8.92
CA TYR A 132 23.37 7.49 -8.20
C TYR A 132 23.57 6.26 -9.10
N PHE A 133 23.35 6.37 -10.40
CA PHE A 133 23.52 5.27 -11.35
C PHE A 133 24.31 5.75 -12.57
N ASP A 134 25.42 5.08 -12.87
CA ASP A 134 26.28 5.43 -14.01
C ASP A 134 25.65 5.05 -15.36
N GLU A 135 24.76 4.05 -15.35
CA GLU A 135 24.11 3.54 -16.55
C GLU A 135 22.79 4.28 -16.83
N VAL A 136 22.56 4.62 -18.11
CA VAL A 136 21.27 5.10 -18.58
C VAL A 136 20.30 3.92 -18.67
N ILE A 137 19.56 3.68 -17.58
CA ILE A 137 18.63 2.55 -17.49
C ILE A 137 17.29 2.85 -18.18
N GLY A 138 16.79 4.08 -18.05
CA GLY A 138 15.48 4.47 -18.56
C GLY A 138 15.03 5.85 -18.09
N ASP A 139 13.75 6.15 -18.29
CA ASP A 139 13.11 7.33 -17.74
C ASP A 139 12.14 6.94 -16.61
N PRO A 140 12.29 7.52 -15.40
CA PRO A 140 11.32 7.36 -14.35
C PRO A 140 10.04 8.11 -14.69
N ILE A 141 8.89 7.45 -14.58
CA ILE A 141 7.59 8.01 -14.92
C ILE A 141 6.82 8.33 -13.64
N ILE A 142 6.15 9.50 -13.61
CA ILE A 142 5.36 9.93 -12.45
C ILE A 142 4.30 8.88 -12.11
N THR A 143 4.16 8.58 -10.81
CA THR A 143 3.12 7.71 -10.27
C THR A 143 2.62 8.26 -8.94
N THR A 144 1.40 7.90 -8.56
CA THR A 144 0.77 8.43 -7.34
C THR A 144 1.36 7.78 -6.07
N GLY A 145 1.73 8.61 -5.10
CA GLY A 145 2.31 8.24 -3.80
C GLY A 145 1.30 7.90 -2.70
N ASN A 146 0.22 7.19 -2.99
CA ASN A 146 -0.88 6.93 -2.05
C ASN A 146 -0.79 5.55 -1.35
N GLY A 147 0.43 5.06 -1.09
CA GLY A 147 0.65 3.71 -0.56
C GLY A 147 0.36 2.56 -1.55
N ASN A 148 -0.26 2.84 -2.71
CA ASN A 148 -0.38 1.88 -3.83
C ASN A 148 0.72 2.06 -4.90
N CYS A 149 1.74 2.87 -4.64
CA CYS A 149 2.73 3.27 -5.64
C CYS A 149 3.42 2.09 -6.35
N LEU A 150 3.71 0.97 -5.66
CA LEU A 150 4.24 -0.24 -6.30
C LEU A 150 3.28 -0.79 -7.37
N PHE A 151 1.99 -0.93 -7.03
CA PHE A 151 1.00 -1.49 -7.93
C PHE A 151 0.68 -0.53 -9.08
N ASN A 152 0.66 0.78 -8.81
CA ASN A 152 0.55 1.82 -9.83
C ASN A 152 1.73 1.78 -10.80
N ALA A 153 2.96 1.69 -10.28
CA ALA A 153 4.16 1.58 -11.09
C ALA A 153 4.10 0.36 -12.03
N VAL A 154 3.74 -0.80 -11.49
CA VAL A 154 3.62 -2.03 -12.27
C VAL A 154 2.49 -1.93 -13.29
N SER A 155 1.34 -1.39 -12.89
CA SER A 155 0.21 -1.20 -13.81
C SER A 155 0.62 -0.32 -14.99
N LEU A 156 1.30 0.80 -14.73
CA LEU A 156 1.83 1.67 -15.78
C LEU A 156 2.77 0.91 -16.72
N LEU A 157 3.71 0.11 -16.19
CA LEU A 157 4.67 -0.64 -17.00
C LEU A 157 4.04 -1.77 -17.83
N LEU A 158 2.93 -2.36 -17.37
CA LEU A 158 2.30 -3.51 -18.02
C LEU A 158 1.07 -3.17 -18.87
N TYR A 159 0.42 -2.03 -18.60
CA TYR A 159 -0.86 -1.67 -19.21
C TYR A 159 -0.87 -0.23 -19.74
N GLY A 160 0.14 0.58 -19.47
CA GLY A 160 0.20 1.99 -19.86
C GLY A 160 -0.54 2.96 -18.94
N ASP A 161 -1.37 2.45 -18.02
CA ASP A 161 -2.14 3.24 -17.05
C ASP A 161 -2.20 2.56 -15.67
N VAL A 162 -2.90 3.16 -14.71
CA VAL A 162 -3.06 2.65 -13.33
C VAL A 162 -4.36 1.84 -13.11
N SER A 163 -5.10 1.51 -14.17
CA SER A 163 -6.41 0.85 -14.07
C SER A 163 -6.34 -0.56 -13.47
N LYS A 164 -5.18 -1.21 -13.52
CA LYS A 164 -4.96 -2.58 -13.03
C LYS A 164 -4.26 -2.66 -11.69
N SER A 165 -3.95 -1.54 -11.04
CA SER A 165 -3.26 -1.50 -9.74
C SER A 165 -3.98 -2.31 -8.66
N VAL A 166 -5.30 -2.15 -8.52
CA VAL A 166 -6.10 -2.85 -7.50
C VAL A 166 -6.14 -4.35 -7.78
N GLN A 167 -6.29 -4.73 -9.04
CA GLN A 167 -6.25 -6.12 -9.47
C GLN A 167 -4.89 -6.77 -9.15
N ILE A 168 -3.78 -6.10 -9.47
CA ILE A 168 -2.43 -6.57 -9.18
C ILE A 168 -2.24 -6.77 -7.68
N ARG A 169 -2.62 -5.77 -6.86
CA ARG A 169 -2.55 -5.83 -5.39
C ARG A 169 -3.34 -7.01 -4.83
N TYR A 170 -4.58 -7.19 -5.30
CA TYR A 170 -5.46 -8.29 -4.90
C TYR A 170 -4.78 -9.64 -5.15
N HIS A 171 -4.28 -9.88 -6.36
CA HIS A 171 -3.64 -11.14 -6.69
C HIS A 171 -2.33 -11.38 -5.92
N ILE A 172 -1.54 -10.35 -5.66
CA ILE A 172 -0.33 -10.45 -4.84
C ILE A 172 -0.69 -10.84 -3.39
N CYS A 173 -1.71 -10.21 -2.80
CA CYS A 173 -2.18 -10.56 -1.46
C CYS A 173 -2.61 -12.03 -1.38
N LEU A 174 -3.42 -12.49 -2.34
CA LEU A 174 -3.84 -13.90 -2.40
C LEU A 174 -2.63 -14.83 -2.48
N ARG A 175 -1.67 -14.52 -3.34
CA ARG A 175 -0.46 -15.32 -3.57
C ARG A 175 0.41 -15.39 -2.31
N MET A 176 0.71 -14.26 -1.69
CA MET A 176 1.53 -14.20 -0.48
C MET A 176 0.93 -15.05 0.66
N VAL A 177 -0.37 -14.89 0.91
CA VAL A 177 -1.00 -15.57 2.04
C VAL A 177 -1.16 -17.07 1.76
N ARG A 178 -1.51 -17.46 0.53
CA ARG A 178 -1.68 -18.87 0.15
C ARG A 178 -0.35 -19.63 0.13
N ASP A 179 0.71 -19.01 -0.39
CA ASP A 179 1.98 -19.67 -0.68
C ASP A 179 3.07 -19.29 0.35
N SER A 180 2.65 -18.96 1.58
CA SER A 180 3.53 -18.42 2.63
C SER A 180 4.78 -19.26 2.89
N THR A 181 4.66 -20.59 2.88
CA THR A 181 5.79 -21.50 3.10
C THR A 181 6.87 -21.35 2.02
N SER A 182 6.47 -21.11 0.77
CA SER A 182 7.42 -20.89 -0.33
C SER A 182 8.26 -19.64 -0.09
N TYR A 183 7.61 -18.52 0.24
CA TYR A 183 8.30 -17.26 0.51
C TYR A 183 9.16 -17.31 1.77
N MET A 184 8.69 -17.97 2.83
CA MET A 184 9.44 -18.14 4.08
C MET A 184 10.65 -19.09 3.95
N ASN A 185 10.74 -19.85 2.87
CA ASN A 185 11.88 -20.70 2.53
C ASN A 185 12.72 -20.14 1.37
N HIS A 186 12.41 -18.93 0.88
CA HIS A 186 13.11 -18.33 -0.25
C HIS A 186 14.60 -18.10 0.07
N PRO A 187 15.54 -18.32 -0.87
CA PRO A 187 16.98 -18.14 -0.64
C PRO A 187 17.37 -16.76 -0.14
N HIS A 188 16.64 -15.72 -0.55
CA HIS A 188 16.87 -14.34 -0.13
C HIS A 188 16.14 -13.93 1.16
N ARG A 189 15.42 -14.84 1.83
CA ARG A 189 14.62 -14.53 3.03
C ARG A 189 15.38 -13.70 4.06
N LYS A 190 16.61 -14.08 4.41
CA LYS A 190 17.37 -13.39 5.46
C LYS A 190 17.59 -11.92 5.12
N ARG A 191 17.92 -11.61 3.86
CA ARG A 191 18.12 -10.23 3.39
C ARG A 191 16.81 -9.45 3.41
N ILE A 192 15.74 -10.06 2.89
CA ILE A 192 14.41 -9.43 2.86
C ILE A 192 13.91 -9.15 4.27
N GLN A 193 14.05 -10.11 5.19
CA GLN A 193 13.61 -9.97 6.58
C GLN A 193 14.35 -8.85 7.34
N CYS A 194 15.58 -8.53 6.97
CA CYS A 194 16.33 -7.40 7.55
C CYS A 194 15.89 -6.03 7.00
N LEU A 195 15.21 -5.99 5.86
CA LEU A 195 14.89 -4.76 5.10
C LEU A 195 13.39 -4.56 4.90
N SER A 196 12.57 -5.36 5.55
CA SER A 196 11.13 -5.34 5.40
C SER A 196 10.47 -5.63 6.74
N PRO A 197 9.21 -5.21 6.93
CA PRO A 197 8.40 -5.67 8.04
C PRO A 197 8.35 -7.20 8.10
N SER A 198 7.81 -7.73 9.20
CA SER A 198 7.54 -9.17 9.28
C SER A 198 6.69 -9.61 8.08
N TYR A 199 6.86 -10.87 7.67
CA TYR A 199 6.10 -11.42 6.55
C TYR A 199 4.58 -11.30 6.79
N GLU A 200 4.16 -11.53 8.04
CA GLU A 200 2.76 -11.42 8.44
C GLU A 200 2.24 -9.98 8.37
N ALA A 201 3.02 -9.01 8.86
CA ALA A 201 2.69 -7.60 8.73
C ALA A 201 2.58 -7.19 7.25
N THR A 202 3.51 -7.62 6.41
CA THR A 202 3.42 -7.33 4.97
C THR A 202 2.18 -7.95 4.32
N CYS A 203 1.76 -9.16 4.74
CA CYS A 203 0.52 -9.76 4.25
C CYS A 203 -0.71 -8.92 4.63
N ILE A 204 -0.75 -8.41 5.86
CA ILE A 204 -1.81 -7.53 6.37
C ILE A 204 -1.82 -6.20 5.61
N ASP A 205 -0.65 -5.57 5.45
CA ASP A 205 -0.54 -4.32 4.69
C ASP A 205 -0.98 -4.51 3.25
N CYS A 206 -0.54 -5.59 2.59
CA CYS A 206 -0.92 -5.92 1.22
C CYS A 206 -2.44 -6.10 1.04
N ALA A 207 -3.15 -6.57 2.09
CA ALA A 207 -4.60 -6.74 2.10
C ALA A 207 -5.39 -5.42 2.24
N THR A 208 -4.72 -4.31 2.56
CA THR A 208 -5.33 -3.00 2.81
C THR A 208 -4.97 -2.02 1.70
N ILE A 209 -5.94 -1.43 1.00
CA ILE A 209 -5.65 -0.38 0.00
C ILE A 209 -4.92 0.77 0.70
N GLY A 210 -3.81 1.22 0.13
CA GLY A 210 -2.93 2.24 0.74
C GLY A 210 -1.91 1.69 1.74
N GLY A 211 -1.97 0.41 2.13
CA GLY A 211 -0.92 -0.22 2.93
C GLY A 211 0.41 -0.25 2.18
N PHE A 212 1.53 -0.08 2.89
CA PHE A 212 2.85 -0.04 2.27
C PHE A 212 3.26 -1.39 1.66
N SER A 213 4.10 -1.34 0.64
CA SER A 213 4.69 -2.53 0.01
C SER A 213 6.15 -2.70 0.45
N SER A 214 6.64 -3.93 0.41
CA SER A 214 8.03 -4.24 0.80
C SER A 214 8.68 -5.20 -0.19
N ALA A 215 9.91 -5.63 0.08
CA ALA A 215 10.61 -6.61 -0.76
C ALA A 215 9.90 -7.98 -0.79
N TRP A 216 9.09 -8.31 0.23
CA TRP A 216 8.20 -9.48 0.18
C TRP A 216 7.12 -9.32 -0.89
N THR A 217 6.53 -8.13 -1.01
CA THR A 217 5.52 -7.81 -2.02
C THR A 217 6.12 -7.89 -3.42
N ILE A 218 7.35 -7.41 -3.62
CA ILE A 218 8.08 -7.49 -4.90
C ILE A 218 8.34 -8.94 -5.31
N LEU A 219 8.72 -9.80 -4.36
CA LEU A 219 8.96 -11.22 -4.66
C LEU A 219 7.68 -11.92 -5.12
N ALA A 220 6.55 -11.64 -4.48
CA ALA A 220 5.25 -12.17 -4.89
C ALA A 220 4.74 -11.53 -6.20
N LEU A 221 5.04 -10.26 -6.43
CA LEU A 221 4.77 -9.57 -7.68
C LEU A 221 5.39 -10.30 -8.87
N CYS A 222 6.67 -10.70 -8.77
CA CYS A 222 7.37 -11.43 -9.84
C CYS A 222 6.59 -12.67 -10.28
N ASP A 223 6.09 -13.46 -9.32
CA ASP A 223 5.28 -14.65 -9.58
C ASP A 223 3.93 -14.32 -10.26
N ILE A 224 3.27 -13.24 -9.85
CA ILE A 224 1.96 -12.84 -10.41
C ILE A 224 2.10 -12.38 -11.85
N ILE A 225 3.06 -11.49 -12.13
CA ILE A 225 3.24 -10.95 -13.48
C ILE A 225 4.03 -11.91 -14.37
N ARG A 226 4.68 -12.93 -13.79
CA ARG A 226 5.57 -13.89 -14.46
C ARG A 226 6.70 -13.19 -15.21
N ARG A 227 7.36 -12.25 -14.53
CA ARG A 227 8.47 -11.46 -15.06
C ARG A 227 9.50 -11.16 -13.98
N PRO A 228 10.77 -11.00 -14.35
CA PRO A 228 11.76 -10.47 -13.43
C PRO A 228 11.47 -9.00 -13.10
N VAL A 229 11.72 -8.59 -11.86
CA VAL A 229 11.65 -7.20 -11.40
C VAL A 229 13.02 -6.76 -10.91
N ARG A 230 13.63 -5.80 -11.60
CA ARG A 230 14.86 -5.14 -11.15
C ARG A 230 14.48 -3.93 -10.30
N ILE A 231 14.90 -3.97 -9.04
CA ILE A 231 14.76 -2.82 -8.15
C ILE A 231 16.00 -1.96 -8.29
N LEU A 232 15.80 -0.67 -8.51
CA LEU A 232 16.83 0.35 -8.52
C LEU A 232 16.76 1.07 -7.18
N TYR A 233 17.75 0.84 -6.32
CA TYR A 233 17.82 1.45 -5.01
C TYR A 233 19.01 2.40 -4.96
N PRO A 234 18.83 3.73 -4.90
CA PRO A 234 19.94 4.67 -4.92
C PRO A 234 20.78 4.55 -3.64
N SER A 235 22.10 4.69 -3.73
CA SER A 235 23.03 4.59 -2.59
C SER A 235 23.05 5.87 -1.74
N VAL A 236 21.87 6.33 -1.35
CA VAL A 236 21.62 7.61 -0.67
C VAL A 236 22.25 7.67 0.72
N ASN A 237 22.31 6.54 1.43
CA ASN A 237 22.98 6.41 2.73
C ASN A 237 24.43 5.91 2.60
N GLY A 238 25.02 6.03 1.40
CA GLY A 238 26.37 5.56 1.08
C GLY A 238 26.41 4.17 0.43
N VAL A 239 27.56 3.84 -0.16
CA VAL A 239 27.75 2.58 -0.91
C VAL A 239 27.70 1.32 -0.05
N ASN A 240 27.92 1.47 1.26
CA ASN A 240 27.83 0.39 2.24
C ASN A 240 26.43 0.23 2.84
N ASP A 241 25.44 0.98 2.35
CA ASP A 241 24.04 0.79 2.75
C ASP A 241 23.61 -0.65 2.43
N PHE A 242 23.22 -1.37 3.48
CA PHE A 242 22.77 -2.75 3.37
C PHE A 242 21.54 -2.87 2.46
N ALA A 243 20.66 -1.86 2.45
CA ALA A 243 19.51 -1.82 1.56
C ALA A 243 19.94 -1.68 0.10
N HIS A 244 20.87 -0.77 -0.21
CA HIS A 244 21.42 -0.61 -1.55
C HIS A 244 22.06 -1.91 -2.05
N THR A 245 22.95 -2.50 -1.26
CA THR A 245 23.67 -3.73 -1.66
C THR A 245 22.77 -4.96 -1.77
N SER A 246 21.66 -5.00 -1.02
CA SER A 246 20.75 -6.15 -1.00
C SER A 246 19.58 -6.03 -1.97
N LEU A 247 19.02 -4.84 -2.14
CA LEU A 247 17.80 -4.60 -2.93
C LEU A 247 18.10 -4.24 -4.38
N ASN A 248 19.28 -3.71 -4.70
CA ASN A 248 19.66 -3.36 -6.07
C ASN A 248 20.02 -4.62 -6.88
N THR A 249 19.04 -5.52 -7.01
CA THR A 249 19.11 -6.84 -7.64
C THR A 249 17.88 -7.07 -8.51
N THR A 250 17.91 -8.12 -9.33
CA THR A 250 16.73 -8.62 -10.03
C THR A 250 16.09 -9.73 -9.20
N PHE A 251 14.80 -9.57 -8.90
CA PHE A 251 13.96 -10.60 -8.32
C PHE A 251 13.34 -11.42 -9.45
N GLU A 252 13.45 -12.74 -9.36
CA GLU A 252 12.99 -13.68 -10.38
C GLU A 252 11.69 -14.36 -9.93
N PRO A 253 10.76 -14.65 -10.86
CA PRO A 253 9.62 -15.51 -10.55
C PRO A 253 10.09 -16.94 -10.26
N SER A 254 9.33 -17.64 -9.43
CA SER A 254 9.55 -19.06 -9.10
C SER A 254 9.28 -19.97 -10.30
N SER A 255 8.45 -19.51 -11.24
CA SER A 255 8.13 -20.21 -12.50
C SER A 255 8.98 -19.70 -13.65
N VAL A 256 9.17 -20.53 -14.68
CA VAL A 256 9.85 -20.15 -15.92
C VAL A 256 9.21 -18.90 -16.52
N VAL A 257 10.04 -17.91 -16.84
CA VAL A 257 9.64 -16.67 -17.51
C VAL A 257 9.22 -17.03 -18.96
N PRO A 258 8.00 -16.68 -19.39
CA PRO A 258 7.58 -16.88 -20.77
C PRO A 258 8.49 -16.13 -21.76
N ALA A 259 8.71 -16.71 -22.94
CA ALA A 259 9.50 -16.07 -23.99
C ALA A 259 8.86 -14.71 -24.39
N GLY A 260 9.70 -13.69 -24.54
CA GLY A 260 9.26 -12.34 -24.94
C GLY A 260 8.71 -11.47 -23.82
N HIS A 261 8.96 -11.84 -22.55
CA HIS A 261 8.72 -10.98 -21.39
C HIS A 261 10.05 -10.40 -20.91
N SER A 262 10.16 -9.08 -20.85
CA SER A 262 11.33 -8.37 -20.34
C SER A 262 11.27 -8.17 -18.83
N THR A 263 12.45 -7.96 -18.24
CA THR A 263 12.58 -7.43 -16.89
C THR A 263 11.93 -6.05 -16.81
N ILE A 264 11.16 -5.80 -15.75
CA ILE A 264 10.64 -4.46 -15.46
C ILE A 264 11.56 -3.76 -14.45
N ASN A 265 11.77 -2.46 -14.60
CA ASN A 265 12.63 -1.67 -13.73
C ASN A 265 11.76 -0.78 -12.83
N ILE A 266 12.02 -0.80 -11.52
CA ILE A 266 11.31 0.03 -10.55
C ILE A 266 12.34 0.75 -9.68
N LEU A 267 12.30 2.08 -9.66
CA LEU A 267 13.05 2.90 -8.71
C LEU A 267 12.34 2.89 -7.36
N TRP A 268 13.06 2.60 -6.29
CA TRP A 268 12.57 2.72 -4.92
C TRP A 268 13.32 3.85 -4.22
N TYR A 269 12.65 4.99 -3.98
CA TYR A 269 13.25 6.20 -3.41
C TYR A 269 12.26 6.96 -2.49
N ALA A 270 12.65 8.12 -1.96
CA ALA A 270 11.75 8.99 -1.17
C ALA A 270 11.09 10.01 -2.09
N GLN A 271 9.77 10.09 -2.06
CA GLN A 271 9.03 10.96 -2.97
C GLN A 271 9.35 12.44 -2.72
N GLY A 272 9.55 13.20 -3.79
CA GLY A 272 9.58 14.66 -3.75
C GLY A 272 10.82 15.30 -3.11
N GLN A 273 11.80 14.53 -2.66
CA GLN A 273 12.98 15.08 -1.99
C GLN A 273 14.28 14.47 -2.52
N LEU A 274 15.23 15.35 -2.87
CA LEU A 274 16.60 14.94 -3.09
C LEU A 274 17.24 14.54 -1.75
N PRO A 275 18.10 13.51 -1.72
CA PRO A 275 18.82 13.15 -0.51
C PRO A 275 19.68 14.31 -0.01
N LYS A 276 19.44 14.75 1.23
CA LYS A 276 20.30 15.73 1.90
C LYS A 276 21.50 14.98 2.48
N GLN A 277 22.70 15.51 2.21
CA GLN A 277 23.94 14.94 2.70
C GLN A 277 23.94 14.88 4.23
N GLY A 278 24.28 13.72 4.80
CA GLY A 278 24.34 13.52 6.26
C GLY A 278 23.01 13.23 6.95
N SER A 279 21.89 13.22 6.22
CA SER A 279 20.58 12.81 6.76
C SER A 279 20.27 11.36 6.40
N TRP A 280 19.59 10.65 7.30
CA TRP A 280 19.05 9.32 7.00
C TRP A 280 17.90 9.47 6.01
N TYR A 281 18.00 8.79 4.86
CA TYR A 281 17.02 8.90 3.79
C TYR A 281 16.03 7.73 3.85
N ALA A 282 14.78 8.04 4.22
CA ALA A 282 13.70 7.07 4.29
C ALA A 282 13.04 6.89 2.92
N VAL A 283 13.16 5.68 2.35
CA VAL A 283 12.56 5.29 1.07
C VAL A 283 11.17 4.67 1.26
N TYR A 284 10.17 5.22 0.58
CA TYR A 284 8.77 4.74 0.71
C TYR A 284 7.95 4.87 -0.58
N HIS A 285 8.59 5.24 -1.70
CA HIS A 285 7.92 5.45 -2.97
C HIS A 285 8.54 4.59 -4.09
N PHE A 286 7.66 3.93 -4.85
CA PHE A 286 8.04 3.13 -6.01
C PHE A 286 7.67 3.88 -7.28
N VAL A 287 8.65 4.08 -8.17
CA VAL A 287 8.49 4.76 -9.45
C VAL A 287 8.82 3.81 -10.61
N PRO A 288 7.93 3.68 -11.61
CA PRO A 288 8.23 2.88 -12.79
C PRO A 288 9.33 3.51 -13.63
N VAL A 289 10.26 2.70 -14.13
CA VAL A 289 11.34 3.15 -15.02
C VAL A 289 11.15 2.52 -16.39
N LEU A 290 10.80 3.35 -17.37
CA LEU A 290 10.55 2.92 -18.74
C LEU A 290 11.87 2.80 -19.51
N ASP A 291 12.17 1.60 -20.02
CA ASP A 291 13.39 1.33 -20.80
C ASP A 291 13.41 2.16 -22.09
N MET A 292 14.54 2.82 -22.35
CA MET A 292 14.75 3.61 -23.56
C MET A 292 14.65 2.78 -24.86
N LYS A 293 14.91 1.47 -24.81
CA LYS A 293 14.79 0.56 -25.96
C LYS A 293 13.34 0.39 -26.41
N CYS A 294 12.39 0.48 -25.47
CA CYS A 294 10.96 0.44 -25.77
C CYS A 294 10.45 1.71 -26.48
N LYS A 295 11.18 2.84 -26.38
CA LYS A 295 10.80 4.12 -27.01
C LYS A 295 10.78 4.06 -28.53
N SER A 296 11.51 3.13 -29.14
CA SER A 296 11.57 2.99 -30.61
C SER A 296 10.23 2.59 -31.24
N LYS A 297 9.24 2.13 -30.46
CA LYS A 297 7.95 1.65 -30.96
C LYS A 297 6.79 2.63 -30.79
N ASN A 298 6.85 3.52 -29.81
CA ASN A 298 5.77 4.45 -29.49
C ASN A 298 6.35 5.86 -29.34
N HIS A 299 5.82 6.82 -30.09
CA HIS A 299 6.14 8.24 -29.96
C HIS A 299 5.77 8.73 -28.55
N LEU A 300 6.70 8.63 -27.61
CA LEU A 300 6.57 9.25 -26.29
C LEU A 300 6.58 10.76 -26.47
N THR A 301 5.41 11.37 -26.41
CA THR A 301 5.26 12.82 -26.27
C THR A 301 5.47 13.16 -24.80
N TYR A 302 6.65 13.71 -24.53
CA TYR A 302 6.94 14.34 -23.24
C TYR A 302 6.14 15.63 -23.16
N TYR A 303 5.36 15.80 -22.09
CA TYR A 303 4.92 17.14 -21.70
C TYR A 303 6.17 17.91 -21.26
N LYS A 304 6.67 18.79 -22.13
CA LYS A 304 7.43 19.94 -21.67
C LYS A 304 6.43 20.81 -20.91
N ASP A 305 6.88 21.35 -19.78
CA ASP A 305 6.23 22.42 -19.00
C ASP A 305 5.54 21.98 -17.69
N ASP A 306 5.78 22.84 -16.69
CA ASP A 306 5.38 22.82 -15.26
C ASP A 306 6.21 21.97 -14.29
N ILE A 307 7.49 22.32 -14.13
CA ILE A 307 8.32 21.91 -12.98
C ILE A 307 8.09 22.79 -11.73
N ASP A 308 7.44 23.96 -11.84
CA ASP A 308 7.69 25.02 -10.85
C ASP A 308 6.62 25.30 -9.75
N HIS A 309 5.42 24.68 -9.75
CA HIS A 309 4.37 25.18 -8.82
C HIS A 309 3.57 24.17 -7.98
N ARG A 310 3.75 22.85 -8.07
CA ARG A 310 2.81 21.90 -7.40
C ARG A 310 3.31 21.13 -6.17
N TYR A 311 4.48 21.42 -5.63
CA TYR A 311 5.00 20.71 -4.44
C TYR A 311 4.95 21.52 -3.13
N LYS A 312 4.26 22.66 -3.08
CA LYS A 312 4.21 23.52 -1.87
C LYS A 312 2.98 23.35 -0.97
N GLU A 313 1.95 22.61 -1.34
CA GLU A 313 0.74 22.46 -0.51
C GLU A 313 0.37 20.99 -0.33
N TYR A 314 1.05 20.34 0.60
CA TYR A 314 0.51 19.23 1.39
C TYR A 314 1.07 19.42 2.80
N ASP A 315 0.60 20.49 3.44
CA ASP A 315 0.70 20.64 4.88
C ASP A 315 -0.63 20.19 5.48
N ASN A 316 -0.57 19.26 6.42
CA ASN A 316 -1.73 18.71 7.08
C ASN A 316 -2.23 19.75 8.10
N SER A 317 -3.23 20.55 7.73
CA SER A 317 -4.09 21.21 8.72
C SER A 317 -5.46 20.53 8.70
N GLU A 318 -5.68 19.69 9.70
CA GLU A 318 -7.01 19.40 10.22
C GLU A 318 -7.64 20.72 10.63
N ASP A 319 -8.80 21.06 10.07
CA ASP A 319 -9.79 21.89 10.75
C ASP A 319 -11.16 21.74 10.09
N ASP A 320 -12.08 21.22 10.88
CA ASP A 320 -13.52 21.12 10.62
C ASP A 320 -14.11 22.50 10.34
N ASN A 321 -14.78 22.65 9.18
CA ASN A 321 -15.81 23.66 9.01
C ASN A 321 -16.92 23.14 8.08
N ILE A 322 -17.98 22.66 8.72
CA ILE A 322 -19.29 22.42 8.12
C ILE A 322 -19.89 23.78 7.76
N VAL A 323 -20.00 24.07 6.47
CA VAL A 323 -20.82 25.17 5.95
C VAL A 323 -22.16 24.59 5.50
N THR A 324 -23.21 24.86 6.28
CA THR A 324 -24.60 24.63 5.86
C THR A 324 -24.97 25.67 4.81
N LEU A 325 -25.34 25.19 3.61
CA LEU A 325 -25.93 26.03 2.57
C LEU A 325 -27.44 25.78 2.51
N ASP A 326 -28.16 26.56 3.32
CA ASP A 326 -29.57 26.84 3.09
C ASP A 326 -29.72 27.73 1.85
N SER A 327 -30.81 27.49 1.14
CA SER A 327 -31.48 28.39 0.19
C SER A 327 -30.83 28.64 -1.18
N LEU A 328 -31.24 27.84 -2.17
CA LEU A 328 -31.57 28.36 -3.50
C LEU A 328 -32.86 27.72 -4.02
N ASN A 329 -33.89 28.56 -4.07
CA ASN A 329 -35.18 28.32 -4.72
C ASN A 329 -34.98 28.13 -6.23
N CYS A 330 -35.51 27.03 -6.78
CA CYS A 330 -35.99 27.04 -8.17
C CYS A 330 -37.31 26.29 -8.24
N SER A 331 -38.33 27.02 -8.67
CA SER A 331 -39.72 26.61 -8.79
C SER A 331 -39.97 26.04 -10.18
N VAL A 332 -40.37 24.77 -10.27
CA VAL A 332 -41.11 24.26 -11.44
C VAL A 332 -42.08 23.17 -10.98
N GLY A 333 -43.38 23.47 -11.15
CA GLY A 333 -44.42 22.58 -11.67
C GLY A 333 -44.68 21.23 -11.00
N LEU A 334 -45.82 21.18 -10.29
CA LEU A 334 -46.53 20.00 -9.79
C LEU A 334 -46.89 19.01 -10.91
N ASP A 335 -46.82 17.70 -10.62
CA ASP A 335 -48.00 16.81 -10.62
C ASP A 335 -47.66 15.47 -9.90
N ASP A 336 -48.72 14.88 -9.36
CA ASP A 336 -48.85 14.04 -8.17
C ASP A 336 -48.37 12.57 -8.22
N ASP A 337 -48.22 12.03 -6.99
CA ASP A 337 -48.37 10.64 -6.53
C ASP A 337 -47.20 9.64 -6.68
N THR A 338 -46.38 9.50 -5.62
CA THR A 338 -46.42 8.36 -4.65
C THR A 338 -45.17 8.30 -3.73
N ASP A 339 -45.44 8.17 -2.43
CA ASP A 339 -44.50 7.90 -1.34
C ASP A 339 -43.81 6.52 -1.46
N ILE A 340 -42.46 6.48 -1.45
CA ILE A 340 -41.65 5.50 -0.71
C ILE A 340 -40.33 6.17 -0.28
N LEU A 341 -40.20 6.50 1.00
CA LEU A 341 -38.93 6.81 1.64
C LEU A 341 -38.17 5.51 1.94
N GLN A 342 -37.03 5.29 1.29
CA GLN A 342 -35.96 4.44 1.80
C GLN A 342 -34.69 5.28 1.85
N THR A 343 -34.29 5.63 3.07
CA THR A 343 -32.96 6.15 3.39
C THR A 343 -31.97 5.00 3.36
N ASP A 344 -30.88 5.13 2.62
CA ASP A 344 -29.71 4.29 2.75
C ASP A 344 -28.84 4.77 3.92
N GLU A 345 -28.55 3.82 4.81
CA GLU A 345 -27.51 3.94 5.83
C GLU A 345 -26.16 3.82 5.12
N TYR A 346 -25.17 4.63 5.48
CA TYR A 346 -23.82 4.76 4.89
C TYR A 346 -23.66 5.83 3.80
N GLY A 347 -23.88 7.09 4.21
CA GLY A 347 -23.37 8.25 3.51
C GLY A 347 -21.84 8.29 3.52
N GLU A 348 -21.25 8.14 2.34
CA GLU A 348 -19.96 8.73 1.99
C GLU A 348 -20.04 9.19 0.54
N ASP A 349 -19.88 10.51 0.32
CA ASP A 349 -19.92 11.13 -0.99
C ASP A 349 -18.63 10.81 -1.78
N ILE A 350 -18.82 10.34 -3.02
CA ILE A 350 -17.73 10.12 -3.98
C ILE A 350 -17.59 11.39 -4.82
N TYR A 351 -16.47 12.12 -4.65
CA TYR A 351 -16.15 13.28 -5.48
C TYR A 351 -15.54 12.86 -6.82
N ILE A 352 -16.20 13.26 -7.91
CA ILE A 352 -15.62 13.31 -9.26
C ILE A 352 -15.34 14.79 -9.55
N MET A 353 -14.07 15.20 -9.53
CA MET A 353 -13.67 16.55 -9.93
C MET A 353 -13.40 16.58 -11.44
N GLU A 354 -14.27 17.25 -12.19
CA GLU A 354 -13.96 17.78 -13.51
C GLU A 354 -13.41 19.19 -13.33
N ALA A 355 -12.19 19.45 -13.83
CA ALA A 355 -11.54 20.75 -13.73
C ALA A 355 -11.69 21.52 -15.04
N GLU A 356 -12.53 22.56 -15.05
CA GLU A 356 -12.50 23.62 -16.05
C GLU A 356 -11.53 24.72 -15.60
N THR A 357 -10.68 25.19 -16.51
CA THR A 357 -9.68 26.23 -16.24
C THR A 357 -10.06 27.51 -16.98
N THR A 358 -10.40 28.56 -16.23
CA THR A 358 -10.42 29.95 -16.71
C THR A 358 -9.15 30.64 -16.21
N GLY A 359 -8.30 31.05 -17.15
CA GLY A 359 -7.07 31.78 -16.86
C GLY A 359 -7.33 33.27 -16.66
N GLU A 360 -6.55 33.88 -15.77
CA GLU A 360 -6.33 35.32 -15.75
C GLU A 360 -4.89 35.61 -15.30
N CYS A 361 -4.27 36.55 -16.01
CA CYS A 361 -2.88 36.98 -15.88
C CYS A 361 -2.69 37.94 -14.70
N CYS A 362 -1.52 37.88 -14.05
CA CYS A 362 -0.99 39.04 -13.34
C CYS A 362 0.56 39.02 -13.30
N GLU A 363 1.09 40.22 -13.11
CA GLU A 363 2.36 40.72 -13.61
C GLU A 363 3.57 40.48 -12.71
N SER A 364 4.73 40.61 -13.36
CA SER A 364 6.11 40.47 -12.89
C SER A 364 6.52 41.37 -11.70
N LEU A 365 7.34 40.82 -10.80
CA LEU A 365 8.31 41.61 -10.02
C LEU A 365 9.68 40.89 -9.94
N ASP A 366 10.73 41.68 -10.21
CA ASP A 366 12.14 41.31 -10.21
C ASP A 366 12.72 41.06 -8.80
N PRO A 367 13.85 40.32 -8.68
CA PRO A 367 14.33 39.78 -7.42
C PRO A 367 15.19 40.76 -6.61
N ILE A 368 15.00 40.74 -5.29
CA ILE A 368 15.92 41.37 -4.33
C ILE A 368 16.99 40.34 -3.96
N VAL A 369 18.23 40.65 -4.33
CA VAL A 369 19.45 39.98 -3.88
C VAL A 369 19.79 40.51 -2.49
N SER A 370 20.00 39.60 -1.52
CA SER A 370 20.71 39.96 -0.29
C SER A 370 21.69 38.85 0.09
N ASP A 371 22.97 39.20 -0.03
CA ASP A 371 24.12 38.56 0.61
C ASP A 371 23.88 38.37 2.11
N VAL A 372 24.17 37.16 2.61
CA VAL A 372 24.43 36.95 4.02
C VAL A 372 25.71 36.14 4.16
N SER A 373 26.69 36.82 4.76
CA SER A 373 28.04 36.40 5.10
C SER A 373 28.09 35.27 6.13
N ASP A 374 29.08 34.40 5.94
CA ASP A 374 29.87 33.64 6.92
C ASP A 374 29.40 33.64 8.38
N VAL A 375 28.82 32.51 8.81
CA VAL A 375 28.72 32.16 10.23
C VAL A 375 29.70 31.03 10.53
N ASN A 376 30.72 31.41 11.27
CA ASN A 376 31.76 30.57 11.85
C ASN A 376 31.17 29.76 13.02
N THR A 377 31.13 28.43 12.93
CA THR A 377 30.70 27.56 14.04
C THR A 377 31.83 26.63 14.49
N ASP A 378 32.60 27.11 15.46
CA ASP A 378 33.39 26.28 16.37
C ASP A 378 32.45 25.60 17.38
N HIS A 379 31.87 24.46 17.02
CA HIS A 379 31.24 23.57 18.00
C HIS A 379 32.22 22.47 18.38
N LYS A 380 32.85 22.63 19.54
CA LYS A 380 33.52 21.54 20.26
C LYS A 380 32.49 20.46 20.57
N SER A 381 32.51 19.38 19.79
CA SER A 381 31.72 18.18 20.06
C SER A 381 32.09 17.64 21.45
N ALA A 382 31.10 17.58 22.34
CA ALA A 382 31.22 16.86 23.61
C ALA A 382 31.55 15.38 23.31
N PRO A 383 32.35 14.70 24.15
CA PRO A 383 32.71 13.31 23.93
C PRO A 383 31.45 12.43 23.86
N LEU A 384 31.37 11.59 22.82
CA LEU A 384 30.30 10.59 22.68
C LEU A 384 30.24 9.73 23.95
N GLN A 385 29.17 9.87 24.72
CA GLN A 385 28.88 8.99 25.84
C GLN A 385 28.44 7.65 25.29
N THR A 386 29.32 6.65 25.31
CA THR A 386 28.95 5.27 24.99
C THR A 386 28.09 4.72 26.13
N MET A 387 26.78 4.61 25.89
CA MET A 387 25.86 3.99 26.85
C MET A 387 26.02 2.47 26.88
N ARG A 388 25.73 1.87 28.04
CA ARG A 388 25.88 0.43 28.25
C ARG A 388 24.71 -0.34 27.61
N PRO A 389 24.97 -1.39 26.82
CA PRO A 389 23.93 -2.31 26.35
C PRO A 389 23.17 -2.95 27.51
N ALA A 390 21.97 -3.44 27.23
CA ALA A 390 21.24 -4.33 28.13
C ALA A 390 22.15 -5.51 28.54
N SER A 391 21.99 -5.96 29.77
CA SER A 391 22.73 -7.11 30.31
C SER A 391 22.47 -8.42 29.54
N ASN A 392 21.44 -8.46 28.68
CA ASN A 392 21.16 -9.51 27.70
C ASN A 392 20.74 -8.88 26.35
N PRO A 393 21.65 -8.73 25.38
CA PRO A 393 21.30 -8.22 24.05
C PRO A 393 20.28 -9.15 23.37
N GLY A 394 19.24 -8.57 22.75
CA GLY A 394 18.23 -9.29 21.96
C GLY A 394 16.96 -9.77 22.69
N LYS A 395 16.71 -9.37 23.95
CA LYS A 395 15.44 -9.62 24.64
C LYS A 395 14.84 -8.32 25.18
N PHE A 396 13.57 -8.06 24.85
CA PHE A 396 12.79 -7.00 25.50
C PHE A 396 12.60 -7.31 26.99
N MET A 397 12.75 -6.30 27.87
CA MET A 397 12.43 -6.44 29.29
C MET A 397 10.96 -6.85 29.46
N THR A 398 10.72 -7.76 30.39
CA THR A 398 9.38 -8.02 30.93
C THR A 398 8.89 -6.80 31.72
N ASN A 399 7.58 -6.69 31.93
CA ASN A 399 7.00 -5.60 32.72
C ASN A 399 7.58 -5.58 34.15
N GLU A 400 7.86 -6.74 34.75
CA GLU A 400 8.47 -6.85 36.07
C GLU A 400 9.93 -6.38 36.07
N GLU A 401 10.71 -6.71 35.03
CA GLU A 401 12.09 -6.24 34.85
C GLU A 401 12.12 -4.71 34.66
N LEU A 402 11.20 -4.17 33.84
CA LEU A 402 11.06 -2.74 33.62
C LEU A 402 10.71 -1.99 34.91
N LEU A 403 9.70 -2.46 35.65
CA LEU A 403 9.31 -1.88 36.93
C LEU A 403 10.46 -1.92 37.95
N LYS A 404 11.28 -2.98 37.93
CA LYS A 404 12.46 -3.07 38.79
C LYS A 404 13.50 -2.03 38.41
N VAL A 405 13.77 -1.84 37.12
CA VAL A 405 14.71 -0.82 36.62
C VAL A 405 14.22 0.59 36.97
N ILE A 406 12.94 0.90 36.73
CA ILE A 406 12.36 2.20 37.09
C ILE A 406 12.50 2.46 38.59
N LYS A 407 12.20 1.46 39.44
CA LYS A 407 12.29 1.59 40.91
C LYS A 407 13.72 1.67 41.43
N SER A 408 14.70 1.10 40.73
CA SER A 408 16.10 1.10 41.17
C SER A 408 16.91 2.27 40.63
N THR A 409 16.40 2.98 39.62
CA THR A 409 17.09 4.10 38.99
C THR A 409 16.82 5.35 39.81
N GLU A 410 17.76 5.74 40.66
CA GLU A 410 17.62 6.91 41.55
C GLU A 410 17.58 8.25 40.81
N ILE A 411 18.11 8.31 39.58
CA ILE A 411 18.17 9.52 38.75
C ILE A 411 17.83 9.12 37.31
N GLY A 412 16.67 9.56 36.82
CA GLY A 412 16.32 9.45 35.40
C GLY A 412 17.11 10.46 34.57
N GLU A 413 17.29 10.18 33.28
CA GLU A 413 17.87 11.15 32.36
C GLU A 413 16.86 12.27 32.09
N LYS A 414 17.32 13.52 31.99
CA LYS A 414 16.43 14.67 31.73
C LYS A 414 15.98 14.77 30.27
N SER A 415 16.67 14.09 29.37
CA SER A 415 16.42 14.13 27.93
C SER A 415 16.89 12.85 27.27
N ILE A 416 16.34 12.53 26.10
CA ILE A 416 16.75 11.37 25.33
C ILE A 416 18.18 11.61 24.78
N PRO A 417 19.17 10.76 25.12
CA PRO A 417 20.53 10.84 24.58
C PRO A 417 20.56 10.79 23.05
N HIS A 418 21.40 11.63 22.43
CA HIS A 418 21.66 11.60 21.00
C HIS A 418 22.57 10.42 20.61
N GLY A 419 22.38 9.87 19.40
CA GLY A 419 23.23 8.82 18.82
C GLY A 419 22.47 7.53 18.48
N ILE A 420 23.22 6.51 18.04
CA ILE A 420 22.67 5.18 17.69
C ILE A 420 22.31 4.43 18.98
N LYS A 421 21.05 4.03 19.11
CA LYS A 421 20.51 3.26 20.24
C LYS A 421 20.22 1.85 19.77
N CYS A 422 21.05 0.88 20.18
CA CYS A 422 20.83 -0.53 19.92
C CYS A 422 20.81 -1.28 21.25
N ASP A 423 19.73 -2.01 21.53
CA ASP A 423 19.59 -2.83 22.76
C ASP A 423 19.82 -2.05 24.07
N VAL A 424 19.32 -0.81 24.15
CA VAL A 424 19.40 0.03 25.36
C VAL A 424 18.01 0.42 25.86
N TYR A 425 17.91 0.70 27.16
CA TYR A 425 16.72 1.29 27.77
C TYR A 425 17.13 2.55 28.50
N ILE A 426 16.24 3.55 28.49
CA ILE A 426 16.50 4.86 29.05
C ILE A 426 15.29 5.23 29.89
N VAL A 427 15.50 5.51 31.17
CA VAL A 427 14.46 6.04 32.05
C VAL A 427 14.57 7.55 31.99
N ILE A 428 13.53 8.22 31.47
CA ILE A 428 13.47 9.67 31.38
C ILE A 428 12.71 10.22 32.60
N GLU A 429 13.31 11.16 33.31
CA GLU A 429 12.64 11.86 34.40
C GLU A 429 11.61 12.82 33.79
N ALA A 430 10.34 12.57 34.10
CA ALA A 430 9.25 13.47 33.78
C ALA A 430 9.25 14.62 34.80
N SER A 431 9.90 15.75 34.49
CA SER A 431 9.78 16.94 35.35
C SER A 431 8.38 17.55 35.24
N ASP A 432 7.83 17.99 36.37
CA ASP A 432 6.48 18.58 36.49
C ASP A 432 6.39 20.05 36.02
N ASP A 433 7.50 20.63 35.53
CA ASP A 433 7.54 22.04 35.18
C ASP A 433 7.06 22.30 33.73
N ASP A 434 5.88 22.94 33.68
CA ASP A 434 5.28 23.78 32.65
C ASP A 434 4.79 23.19 31.32
N ASN A 435 3.45 23.13 31.25
CA ASN A 435 2.60 23.42 30.08
C ASN A 435 2.85 22.62 28.79
N GLY A 436 2.16 21.49 28.70
CA GLY A 436 1.62 21.00 27.43
C GLY A 436 2.47 19.93 26.75
N ALA A 437 1.85 18.74 26.63
CA ALA A 437 2.27 17.62 25.77
C ALA A 437 3.76 17.27 25.78
N LYS A 438 4.10 16.22 26.54
CA LYS A 438 5.38 15.51 26.46
C LYS A 438 5.53 14.84 25.10
N TYR A 439 5.82 15.63 24.07
CA TYR A 439 6.13 15.13 22.74
C TYR A 439 7.58 14.64 22.75
N PHE A 440 7.73 13.32 22.82
CA PHE A 440 9.01 12.67 22.60
C PHE A 440 9.00 12.18 21.15
N PRO A 441 9.68 12.86 20.21
CA PRO A 441 9.62 12.56 18.77
C PRO A 441 10.33 11.25 18.38
N ASP A 442 10.54 10.32 19.31
CA ASP A 442 11.28 9.07 19.09
C ASP A 442 10.36 7.86 19.31
N ASP A 443 10.11 7.16 18.22
CA ASP A 443 9.15 6.10 17.93
C ASP A 443 9.49 4.73 18.57
N CYS A 444 10.24 4.75 19.69
CA CYS A 444 10.84 3.54 20.27
C CYS A 444 10.46 3.28 21.75
N GLY A 445 9.21 3.55 22.18
CA GLY A 445 8.78 3.26 23.56
C GLY A 445 7.26 3.15 23.76
N VAL A 446 6.83 2.24 24.64
CA VAL A 446 5.44 1.95 25.04
C VAL A 446 4.93 3.00 26.04
N TRP A 447 3.64 3.35 25.94
CA TRP A 447 2.94 4.31 26.82
C TRP A 447 1.84 3.61 27.63
N ASP A 448 1.65 4.03 28.89
CA ASP A 448 0.36 4.00 29.61
C ASP A 448 -0.02 5.45 29.94
#